data_AF-A0A936XWB7-F1
#
_entry.id   AF-A0A936XWB7-F1
#
_cell.length_a   1.000
_cell.length_b   1.000
_cell.length_c   1.000
_cell.angle_alpha   90.00
_cell.angle_beta   90.00
_cell.angle_gamma   90.00
#
_symmetry.space_group_name_H-M   'P 1'
#
loop_
_entity.id
_entity.type
_entity.pdbx_description
1 polymer ?
#
loop_
_entity_poly.entity_id
_entity_poly.type
_entity_poly.pdbx_seq_one_letter_code
_entity_poly.pdbx_strand_id
1 'polypeptide(L)'
;MNKQENINKLIEEALNSMDDAQRAAPRPFLLTRIHARMNKDTESIWEKAGWFISRPAVAFTGLCMIVLLNIMVVMYNKIPDSATVSEQTVQTQADEFSYTAATIYDNDNTP
;
A
#
# COMPACT_ATOMS: atom_id res chain seq x y z
N MET A 1 16.78 54.18 -59.31
CA MET A 1 17.31 53.08 -58.47
C MET A 1 17.30 51.81 -59.30
N ASN A 2 18.44 51.12 -59.38
CA ASN A 2 18.65 50.02 -60.31
C ASN A 2 18.01 48.73 -59.74
N LYS A 3 17.25 47.99 -60.56
CA LYS A 3 16.52 46.78 -60.15
C LYS A 3 17.45 45.73 -59.52
N GLN A 4 18.71 45.70 -59.94
CA GLN A 4 19.73 44.78 -59.41
C GLN A 4 20.12 45.10 -57.96
N GLU A 5 20.20 46.37 -57.57
CA GLU A 5 20.49 46.75 -56.17
C GLU A 5 19.38 46.31 -55.22
N ASN A 6 18.13 46.33 -55.67
CA ASN A 6 16.99 45.90 -54.86
C ASN A 6 17.02 44.38 -54.60
N ILE A 7 17.38 43.60 -55.62
CA ILE A 7 17.51 42.16 -55.51
C ILE A 7 18.66 41.80 -54.56
N ASN A 8 19.80 42.48 -54.66
CA ASN A 8 20.92 42.24 -53.75
C ASN A 8 20.56 42.55 -52.29
N LYS A 9 19.84 43.66 -52.05
CA LYS A 9 19.34 43.98 -50.70
C LYS A 9 18.41 42.91 -50.13
N LEU A 10 17.48 42.40 -50.92
CA LEU A 10 16.55 41.35 -50.49
C LEU A 10 17.27 40.03 -50.18
N ILE A 11 18.29 39.69 -50.96
CA ILE A 11 19.12 38.50 -50.71
C ILE A 11 19.90 38.66 -49.40
N GLU A 12 20.49 39.83 -49.19
CA GLU A 12 21.28 40.13 -47.99
C GLU A 12 20.41 40.18 -46.74
N GLU A 13 19.19 40.74 -46.83
CA GLU A 13 18.19 40.74 -45.76
C GLU A 13 17.68 39.33 -45.44
N ALA A 14 17.44 38.49 -46.46
CA ALA A 14 17.05 37.10 -46.27
C ALA A 14 18.16 36.27 -45.61
N LEU A 15 19.42 36.45 -46.02
CA LEU A 15 20.56 35.78 -45.40
C LEU A 15 20.76 36.22 -43.95
N ASN A 16 20.64 37.52 -43.67
CA ASN A 16 20.77 38.08 -42.33
C ASN A 16 19.62 37.62 -41.40
N SER A 17 18.41 37.43 -41.94
CA SER A 17 17.27 36.90 -41.17
C SER A 17 17.44 35.43 -40.73
N MET A 18 18.33 34.69 -41.39
CA MET A 18 18.58 33.27 -41.14
C MET A 18 19.79 33.05 -40.24
N ASP A 19 20.64 34.06 -40.02
CA ASP A 19 21.86 33.97 -39.22
C ASP A 19 21.56 33.86 -37.71
N ASP A 20 20.42 34.41 -37.26
CA ASP A 20 19.92 34.27 -35.89
C ASP A 20 19.15 32.95 -35.66
N ALA A 21 19.05 32.08 -36.68
CA ALA A 21 18.37 30.79 -36.58
C ALA A 21 19.23 29.76 -35.82
N GLN A 22 19.43 29.99 -34.52
CA GLN A 22 20.03 28.99 -33.65
C GLN A 22 19.05 27.85 -33.39
N ARG A 23 19.59 26.62 -33.27
CA ARG A 23 18.84 25.45 -32.81
C ARG A 23 18.12 25.82 -31.50
N ALA A 24 16.79 25.84 -31.53
CA ALA A 24 15.99 26.07 -30.34
C ALA A 24 16.32 25.00 -29.30
N ALA A 25 17.04 25.38 -28.24
CA ALA A 25 17.26 24.51 -27.11
C ALA A 25 15.90 24.25 -26.44
N PRO A 26 15.62 23.00 -26.01
CA PRO A 26 14.40 22.73 -25.27
C PRO A 26 14.33 23.65 -24.06
N ARG A 27 13.16 24.29 -23.86
CA ARG A 27 12.91 25.17 -22.72
C ARG A 27 13.29 24.45 -21.43
N PRO A 28 14.03 25.09 -20.51
CA PRO A 28 14.40 24.46 -19.25
C PRO A 28 13.13 24.03 -18.50
N PHE A 29 13.20 22.87 -17.81
CA PHE A 29 12.11 22.26 -17.02
C PHE A 29 10.94 21.63 -17.79
N LEU A 30 11.04 21.42 -19.11
CA LEU A 30 10.03 20.65 -19.87
C LEU A 30 9.83 19.24 -19.29
N LEU A 31 10.93 18.52 -19.03
CA LEU A 31 10.91 17.19 -18.43
C LEU A 31 10.23 17.18 -17.05
N THR A 32 10.56 18.17 -16.20
CA THR A 32 9.95 18.31 -14.87
C THR A 32 8.44 18.50 -14.94
N ARG A 33 7.96 19.33 -15.88
CA ARG A 33 6.52 19.56 -16.05
C ARG A 33 5.79 18.32 -16.58
N ILE A 34 6.43 17.54 -17.45
CA ILE A 34 5.89 16.27 -17.94
C ILE A 34 5.81 15.25 -16.80
N HIS A 35 6.89 15.05 -16.06
CA HIS A 35 6.92 14.15 -14.90
C HIS A 35 5.90 14.54 -13.83
N ALA A 36 5.79 15.83 -13.51
CA ALA A 36 4.82 16.31 -12.51
C ALA A 36 3.36 16.04 -12.93
N ARG A 37 3.05 16.06 -14.24
CA ARG A 37 1.70 15.73 -14.72
C ARG A 37 1.45 14.23 -14.69
N MET A 38 2.45 13.44 -15.07
CA MET A 38 2.37 11.97 -15.08
C MET A 38 2.22 11.37 -13.68
N ASN A 39 2.94 11.90 -12.68
CA ASN A 39 2.85 11.40 -11.29
C ASN A 39 1.56 11.82 -10.56
N LYS A 40 0.97 12.98 -10.89
CA LYS A 40 -0.27 13.44 -10.25
C LYS A 40 -1.46 12.52 -10.49
N ASP A 41 -1.48 11.83 -11.63
CA ASP A 41 -2.59 10.96 -11.99
C ASP A 41 -2.52 9.59 -11.28
N THR A 42 -1.31 9.13 -10.91
CA THR A 42 -1.12 7.85 -10.23
C THR A 42 -1.33 7.93 -8.72
N GLU A 43 -1.10 9.10 -8.12
CA GLU A 43 -1.17 9.27 -6.66
C GLU A 43 -2.61 9.49 -6.16
N SER A 44 -3.50 10.13 -6.91
CA SER A 44 -4.81 10.59 -6.42
C SER A 44 -5.69 9.52 -5.73
N ILE A 45 -5.66 8.25 -6.18
CA ILE A 45 -6.52 7.19 -5.62
C ILE A 45 -5.82 6.45 -4.47
N TRP A 46 -4.55 6.11 -4.64
CA TRP A 46 -3.75 5.44 -3.61
C TRP A 46 -3.43 6.34 -2.42
N GLU A 47 -3.16 7.61 -2.68
CA GLU A 47 -2.87 8.62 -1.66
C GLU A 47 -4.15 8.97 -0.88
N LYS A 48 -5.32 9.02 -1.54
CA LYS A 48 -6.61 9.15 -0.85
C LYS A 48 -6.95 7.92 0.00
N ALA A 49 -6.69 6.71 -0.51
CA ALA A 49 -6.88 5.48 0.25
C ALA A 49 -5.94 5.41 1.46
N GLY A 50 -4.67 5.79 1.28
CA GLY A 50 -3.67 5.89 2.35
C GLY A 50 -4.04 6.95 3.39
N TRP A 51 -4.50 8.13 2.94
CA TRP A 51 -4.98 9.18 3.85
C TRP A 51 -6.23 8.75 4.62
N PHE A 52 -7.15 8.04 3.97
CA PHE A 52 -8.35 7.51 4.63
C PHE A 52 -8.01 6.43 5.67
N ILE A 53 -7.08 5.52 5.37
CA ILE A 53 -6.63 4.49 6.31
C ILE A 53 -5.80 5.07 7.47
N SER A 54 -5.07 6.17 7.22
CA SER A 54 -4.26 6.84 8.23
C SER A 54 -5.07 7.60 9.28
N ARG A 55 -6.39 7.73 9.10
CA ARG A 55 -7.27 8.28 10.14
C ARG A 55 -7.44 7.26 11.27
N PRO A 56 -7.12 7.60 12.53
CA PRO A 56 -7.17 6.66 13.66
C PRO A 56 -8.58 6.08 13.87
N ALA A 57 -9.63 6.83 13.52
CA ALA A 57 -11.00 6.34 13.54
C ALA A 57 -11.24 5.19 12.53
N VAL A 58 -10.67 5.26 11.32
CA VAL A 58 -10.85 4.24 10.27
C VAL A 58 -10.09 2.97 10.64
N ALA A 59 -8.85 3.11 11.12
CA ALA A 59 -8.06 1.98 11.62
C ALA A 59 -8.78 1.24 12.76
N PHE A 60 -9.35 1.98 13.72
CA PHE A 60 -10.12 1.39 14.83
C PHE A 60 -11.39 0.68 14.34
N THR A 61 -12.14 1.28 13.42
CA THR A 61 -13.33 0.63 12.85
C THR A 61 -12.99 -0.61 12.04
N GLY A 62 -11.89 -0.60 11.28
CA GLY A 62 -11.42 -1.76 10.53
C GLY A 62 -10.99 -2.90 11.45
N LEU A 63 -10.22 -2.59 12.50
CA LEU A 63 -9.85 -3.56 13.53
C LEU A 63 -11.09 -4.17 14.20
N CYS A 64 -12.03 -3.32 14.62
CA CYS A 64 -13.27 -3.75 15.26
C CYS A 64 -14.11 -4.63 14.31
N MET A 65 -14.16 -4.28 13.03
CA MET A 65 -14.85 -5.07 12.00
C MET A 65 -14.22 -6.46 11.81
N ILE A 66 -12.89 -6.55 11.80
CA ILE A 66 -12.17 -7.84 11.73
C ILE A 66 -12.50 -8.70 12.96
N VAL A 67 -12.49 -8.10 14.16
CA VAL A 67 -12.83 -8.80 15.41
C VAL A 67 -14.28 -9.28 15.40
N LEU A 68 -15.23 -8.43 14.99
CA LEU A 68 -16.64 -8.78 14.86
C LEU A 68 -16.87 -9.90 13.84
N LEU A 69 -16.16 -9.88 12.72
CA LEU A 69 -16.24 -10.95 11.71
C LEU A 69 -15.77 -12.27 12.29
N ASN A 70 -14.66 -12.29 13.03
CA ASN A 70 -14.17 -13.50 13.69
C ASN A 70 -15.17 -14.02 14.73
N ILE A 71 -15.72 -13.13 15.57
CA ILE A 71 -16.75 -13.49 16.55
C ILE A 71 -18.00 -14.03 15.86
N MET A 72 -18.42 -13.42 14.75
CA MET A 72 -19.57 -13.84 13.94
C MET A 72 -19.34 -15.22 13.35
N VAL A 73 -18.17 -15.49 12.77
CA VAL A 73 -17.78 -16.81 12.28
C VAL A 73 -17.82 -17.84 13.40
N VAL A 74 -17.28 -17.52 14.58
CA VAL A 74 -17.32 -18.42 15.74
C VAL A 74 -18.75 -18.68 16.21
N MET A 75 -19.61 -17.66 16.23
CA MET A 75 -21.02 -17.84 16.59
C MET A 75 -21.78 -18.70 15.58
N TYR A 76 -21.54 -18.53 14.28
CA TYR A 76 -22.13 -19.38 13.25
C TYR A 76 -21.59 -20.82 13.29
N ASN A 77 -20.31 -21.02 13.62
CA ASN A 77 -19.73 -22.37 13.80
C ASN A 77 -20.08 -23.00 15.16
N LYS A 78 -20.63 -22.23 16.12
CA LYS A 78 -21.16 -22.73 17.40
C LYS A 78 -22.62 -23.20 17.31
N ILE A 79 -23.28 -23.03 16.17
CA ILE A 79 -24.50 -23.77 15.85
C ILE A 79 -24.05 -25.23 15.71
N PRO A 80 -24.58 -26.15 16.53
CA PRO A 80 -23.95 -27.45 16.75
C PRO A 80 -24.18 -28.38 15.56
N ASP A 81 -23.41 -28.21 14.49
CA ASP A 81 -22.98 -29.37 13.73
C ASP A 81 -21.77 -29.94 14.46
N SER A 82 -22.01 -31.09 15.07
CA SER A 82 -21.08 -31.84 15.90
C SER A 82 -19.88 -32.31 15.09
N ALA A 83 -18.92 -31.43 14.82
CA ALA A 83 -17.61 -31.81 14.30
C ALA A 83 -16.63 -30.61 14.27
N THR A 84 -15.84 -30.41 15.34
CA THR A 84 -14.38 -30.41 15.18
C THR A 84 -13.66 -30.58 16.51
N VAL A 85 -12.88 -31.66 16.54
CA VAL A 85 -11.81 -31.99 17.47
C VAL A 85 -10.66 -30.98 17.32
N SER A 86 -9.96 -30.70 18.44
CA SER A 86 -8.50 -30.56 18.54
C SER A 86 -7.95 -29.31 19.27
N GLU A 87 -8.37 -29.03 20.51
CA GLU A 87 -7.51 -28.27 21.47
C GLU A 87 -7.54 -28.81 22.92
N GLN A 88 -8.30 -29.87 23.22
CA GLN A 88 -8.46 -30.37 24.60
C GLN A 88 -7.49 -31.50 25.00
N THR A 89 -6.62 -31.96 24.10
CA THR A 89 -5.77 -33.14 24.39
C THR A 89 -4.51 -32.80 25.19
N VAL A 90 -3.98 -31.57 25.10
CA VAL A 90 -2.74 -31.19 25.81
C VAL A 90 -3.00 -30.85 27.27
N GLN A 91 -4.12 -30.19 27.58
CA GLN A 91 -4.42 -29.76 28.95
C GLN A 91 -4.87 -30.94 29.84
N THR A 92 -5.61 -31.90 29.27
CA THR A 92 -6.07 -33.09 30.00
C THR A 92 -4.91 -34.02 30.41
N GLN A 93 -3.87 -34.16 29.57
CA GLN A 93 -2.70 -35.00 29.90
C GLN A 93 -1.84 -34.40 31.02
N ALA A 94 -1.63 -33.07 31.03
CA ALA A 94 -0.85 -32.42 32.08
C ALA A 94 -1.53 -32.50 33.47
N ASP A 95 -2.86 -32.40 33.49
CA ASP A 95 -3.65 -32.55 34.71
C ASP A 95 -3.67 -34.01 35.23
N GLU A 96 -3.77 -35.01 34.34
CA GLU A 96 -3.68 -36.43 34.73
C GLU A 96 -2.30 -36.85 35.25
N PHE A 97 -1.21 -36.33 34.68
CA PHE A 97 0.15 -36.57 35.18
C PHE A 97 0.36 -35.98 36.59
N SER A 98 -0.15 -34.77 36.84
CA SER A 98 -0.05 -34.13 38.15
C SER A 98 -0.87 -34.86 39.21
N TYR A 99 -2.07 -35.31 38.85
CA TYR A 99 -2.93 -36.09 39.76
C TYR A 99 -2.31 -37.45 40.11
N THR A 100 -1.77 -38.16 39.11
CA THR A 100 -1.13 -39.47 39.33
C THR A 100 0.13 -39.34 40.19
N ALA A 101 0.97 -38.33 39.93
CA ALA A 101 2.15 -38.06 40.75
C ALA A 101 1.78 -37.73 42.22
N ALA A 102 0.73 -36.93 42.44
CA ALA A 102 0.26 -36.61 43.78
C ALA A 102 -0.24 -37.86 44.53
N THR A 103 -0.98 -38.76 43.88
CA THR A 103 -1.50 -39.98 44.52
C THR A 103 -0.42 -41.01 44.85
N ILE A 104 0.69 -41.05 44.10
CA ILE A 104 1.80 -41.97 44.36
C ILE A 104 2.59 -41.51 45.59
N TYR A 105 2.85 -40.20 45.73
CA TYR A 105 3.52 -39.65 46.91
C TYR A 105 2.68 -39.73 48.18
N ASP A 106 1.35 -39.67 48.06
CA ASP A 106 0.44 -39.78 49.20
C ASP A 106 0.35 -41.23 49.73
N ASN A 107 0.53 -42.23 48.86
CA ASN A 107 0.50 -43.66 49.24
C ASN A 107 1.77 -44.09 50.01
N ASP A 108 2.93 -43.54 49.65
CA ASP A 108 4.22 -43.90 50.27
C ASP A 108 4.44 -43.24 51.65
N ASN A 109 3.58 -42.31 52.09
CA ASN A 109 3.72 -41.58 53.36
C ASN A 109 2.65 -41.96 54.41
N THR A 110 1.96 -43.09 54.23
CA THR A 110 1.08 -43.66 55.26
C THR A 110 1.81 -44.80 56.01
N PRO A 111 2.07 -44.68 57.33
CA PRO A 111 2.74 -45.73 58.12
C PRO A 111 1.85 -46.94 58.41
#